data_AF-A0A140KBA2-F1
#
_entry.id   AF-A0A140KBA2-F1
#
_cell.length_a   1.000
_cell.length_b   1.000
_cell.length_c   1.000
_cell.angle_alpha   90.00
_cell.angle_beta   90.00
_cell.angle_gamma   90.00
#
_symmetry.space_group_name_H-M   'P 1'
#
loop_
_entity.id
_entity.type
_entity.pdbx_description
1 polymer ?
#
loop_
_entity_poly.entity_id
_entity_poly.type
_entity_poly.pdbx_seq_one_letter_code
_entity_poly.pdbx_strand_id
1 'polypeptide(L)'
;MLSRQLNFLTKFTSLTLVGSFIFFNSPNLLKAQTPNSSSSYSSTNTKNQAKNSSRNGLPVNRIAGGSRGSCLASNHRLVALVPEENINLTASNSPKLFFYIPATTNPHQIEFVLRNQNDELVYETFIDISQQSGIVSINLPNSANFNGLEVNQNYHWYLSMICDPMRRSHDLVVEGWIRRVELETALKQKLQDFNHIKQAELYHQKGIWHDALAASAEEPNSSQWSELLNSIGLEDLAQEPLIQSDRISTSARQ
;
A
#
# COMPACT_ATOMS: atom_id res chain seq x y z
N MET A 1 7.57 47.98 -50.79
CA MET A 1 7.37 48.58 -49.45
C MET A 1 7.83 47.56 -48.42
N LEU A 2 9.14 47.42 -48.16
CA LEU A 2 9.89 48.11 -47.07
C LEU A 2 9.16 47.97 -45.73
N SER A 3 9.49 46.95 -44.93
CA SER A 3 10.52 46.95 -43.87
C SER A 3 10.14 47.80 -42.65
N ARG A 4 10.02 47.17 -41.47
CA ARG A 4 10.87 47.50 -40.31
C ARG A 4 10.62 46.59 -39.10
N GLN A 5 11.62 45.76 -38.84
CA GLN A 5 12.01 45.29 -37.50
C GLN A 5 12.35 46.49 -36.61
N LEU A 6 12.03 46.42 -35.31
CA LEU A 6 12.69 47.27 -34.30
C LEU A 6 12.91 46.49 -33.00
N ASN A 7 14.17 46.10 -32.79
CA ASN A 7 14.72 45.75 -31.48
C ASN A 7 14.81 47.01 -30.61
N PHE A 8 14.60 46.90 -29.30
CA PHE A 8 15.28 47.79 -28.35
C PHE A 8 15.75 47.07 -27.09
N LEU A 9 17.00 47.40 -26.79
CA LEU A 9 17.93 46.83 -25.83
C LEU A 9 17.61 47.16 -24.35
N THR A 10 18.07 46.24 -23.49
CA THR A 10 18.77 46.46 -22.20
C THR A 10 18.02 47.08 -21.02
N LYS A 11 18.06 46.38 -19.87
CA LYS A 11 18.94 46.73 -18.74
C LYS A 11 19.04 45.59 -17.71
N PHE A 12 20.24 45.06 -17.57
CA PHE A 12 20.70 44.31 -16.41
C PHE A 12 20.87 45.28 -15.23
N THR A 13 20.35 44.95 -14.06
CA THR A 13 20.86 45.50 -12.80
C THR A 13 21.05 44.35 -11.81
N SER A 14 22.33 44.09 -11.52
CA SER A 14 22.81 43.22 -10.46
C SER A 14 22.74 44.01 -9.15
N LEU A 15 22.23 43.40 -8.08
CA LEU A 15 22.34 43.94 -6.73
C LEU A 15 22.85 42.83 -5.81
N THR A 16 24.17 42.77 -5.67
CA THR A 16 24.85 41.95 -4.66
C THR A 16 24.78 42.65 -3.32
N LEU A 17 24.01 42.09 -2.38
CA LEU A 17 24.03 42.51 -0.98
C LEU A 17 25.10 41.67 -0.23
N VAL A 18 26.25 42.27 0.01
CA VAL A 18 27.26 41.76 0.95
C VAL A 18 26.87 42.26 2.34
N GLY A 19 26.50 41.34 3.23
CA GLY A 19 26.26 41.62 4.64
C GLY A 19 27.15 40.73 5.51
N SER A 20 28.24 41.30 6.01
CA SER A 20 29.19 40.64 6.92
C SER A 20 28.99 41.11 8.37
N PHE A 21 29.41 40.23 9.29
CA PHE A 21 29.63 40.40 10.74
C PHE A 21 28.36 40.39 11.60
N ILE A 22 28.28 39.64 12.71
CA ILE A 22 29.20 39.62 13.85
C ILE A 22 29.27 38.21 14.49
N PHE A 23 30.49 37.73 14.73
CA PHE A 23 30.78 36.57 15.58
C PHE A 23 30.66 36.97 17.06
N PHE A 24 29.71 36.39 17.78
CA PHE A 24 29.72 36.40 19.25
C PHE A 24 30.45 35.16 19.77
N ASN A 25 31.71 35.35 20.17
CA ASN A 25 32.46 34.40 20.99
C ASN A 25 31.88 34.41 22.41
N SER A 26 31.36 33.26 22.86
CA SER A 26 31.02 33.04 24.28
C SER A 26 32.22 32.42 25.00
N PRO A 27 32.58 32.88 26.21
CA PRO A 27 33.68 32.30 26.98
C PRO A 27 33.32 30.94 27.56
N ASN A 28 34.27 30.01 27.45
CA ASN A 28 34.24 28.68 28.04
C ASN A 28 34.04 28.73 29.56
N LEU A 29 33.02 28.03 30.06
CA LEU A 29 32.90 27.66 31.47
C LEU A 29 33.47 26.25 31.67
N LEU A 30 34.44 26.18 32.58
CA LEU A 30 35.19 25.00 33.01
C LEU A 30 34.27 23.84 33.41
N LYS A 31 34.49 22.66 32.81
CA LYS A 31 34.06 21.38 33.39
C LYS A 31 35.20 20.80 34.21
N ALA A 32 34.93 20.56 35.48
CA ALA A 32 35.78 19.84 36.40
C ALA A 32 35.97 18.37 35.94
N GLN A 33 37.19 17.87 36.07
CA GLN A 33 37.57 16.46 35.91
C GLN A 33 37.67 15.80 37.29
N THR A 34 37.10 14.60 37.43
CA THR A 34 37.55 13.55 38.36
C THR A 34 37.35 12.17 37.68
N PRO A 35 38.08 11.12 38.10
CA PRO A 35 38.82 10.24 37.20
C PRO A 35 38.12 8.94 36.75
N ASN A 36 38.66 8.40 35.66
CA ASN A 36 38.48 7.07 35.08
C ASN A 36 38.38 5.92 36.10
N SER A 37 37.53 4.92 35.80
CA SER A 37 37.96 3.51 35.63
C SER A 37 36.90 2.60 34.96
N SER A 38 37.35 1.96 33.87
CA SER A 38 36.99 0.64 33.30
C SER A 38 35.59 0.32 32.74
N SER A 39 35.53 0.39 31.40
CA SER A 39 35.15 -0.67 30.44
C SER A 39 33.79 -1.40 30.54
N SER A 40 32.89 -1.06 29.61
CA SER A 40 32.32 -2.01 28.62
C SER A 40 31.58 -1.23 27.53
N TYR A 41 32.19 -1.08 26.34
CA TYR A 41 31.50 -0.53 25.17
C TYR A 41 30.52 -1.55 24.62
N SER A 42 29.23 -1.34 24.84
CA SER A 42 28.16 -1.88 24.00
C SER A 42 27.44 -0.70 23.36
N SER A 43 27.76 -0.45 22.09
CA SER A 43 27.22 0.67 21.32
C SER A 43 25.77 0.40 20.93
N THR A 44 24.83 0.83 21.75
CA THR A 44 23.42 0.95 21.36
C THR A 44 23.15 2.35 20.81
N ASN A 45 23.00 2.47 19.50
CA ASN A 45 22.29 3.54 18.78
C ASN A 45 22.14 3.03 17.33
N THR A 46 20.93 2.82 16.81
CA THR A 46 20.06 3.91 16.39
C THR A 46 18.57 3.52 16.45
N LYS A 47 17.81 4.37 17.16
CA LYS A 47 16.42 4.79 16.90
C LYS A 47 15.62 3.95 15.88
N ASN A 48 14.96 2.90 16.35
CA ASN A 48 13.68 2.48 15.79
C ASN A 48 12.61 3.34 16.44
N GLN A 49 12.28 4.47 15.82
CA GLN A 49 11.03 5.17 16.09
C GLN A 49 9.91 4.24 15.61
N ALA A 50 9.39 3.44 16.54
CA ALA A 50 8.13 2.74 16.35
C ALA A 50 7.06 3.79 16.04
N LYS A 51 6.65 3.86 14.77
CA LYS A 51 5.48 4.61 14.32
C LYS A 51 4.31 4.11 15.15
N ASN A 52 3.85 4.97 16.05
CA ASN A 52 2.79 4.72 17.01
C ASN A 52 1.45 4.79 16.25
N SER A 53 1.14 3.80 15.41
CA SER A 53 -0.22 3.56 15.00
C SER A 53 -0.95 2.92 16.18
N SER A 54 -2.14 3.41 16.50
CA SER A 54 -3.01 2.86 17.53
C SER A 54 -3.30 1.40 17.23
N ARG A 55 -2.46 0.45 17.68
CA ARG A 55 -2.67 -0.98 17.46
C ARG A 55 -3.82 -1.43 18.34
N ASN A 56 -5.02 -1.53 17.78
CA ASN A 56 -6.22 -2.02 18.48
C ASN A 56 -6.17 -3.55 18.72
N GLY A 57 -4.98 -4.13 18.91
CA GLY A 57 -4.77 -5.57 19.07
C GLY A 57 -5.00 -6.41 17.81
N LEU A 58 -5.40 -5.81 16.69
CA LEU A 58 -5.59 -6.51 15.42
C LEU A 58 -4.26 -6.65 14.67
N PRO A 59 -3.83 -7.87 14.29
CA PRO A 59 -2.64 -8.06 13.48
C PRO A 59 -2.87 -7.48 12.08
N VAL A 60 -1.84 -6.82 11.55
CA VAL A 60 -1.78 -6.33 10.17
C VAL A 60 -0.37 -6.53 9.68
N ASN A 61 -0.21 -7.08 8.48
CA ASN A 61 1.07 -7.17 7.81
C ASN A 61 0.93 -6.84 6.33
N ARG A 62 1.12 -5.57 5.99
CA ARG A 62 0.97 -5.07 4.60
C ARG A 62 2.07 -5.56 3.66
N ILE A 63 3.28 -5.78 4.18
CA ILE A 63 4.44 -6.15 3.37
C ILE A 63 5.01 -7.45 3.93
N ALA A 64 5.12 -8.48 3.09
CA ALA A 64 5.62 -9.76 3.55
C ALA A 64 7.04 -9.62 4.13
N GLY A 65 7.24 -10.17 5.32
CA GLY A 65 8.55 -10.34 5.93
C GLY A 65 9.14 -11.69 5.50
N GLY A 66 10.47 -11.78 5.41
CA GLY A 66 11.14 -13.07 5.21
C GLY A 66 12.47 -12.95 4.48
N SER A 67 13.54 -13.39 5.14
CA SER A 67 14.88 -13.55 4.54
C SER A 67 15.26 -15.03 4.36
N ARG A 68 14.31 -15.95 4.56
CA ARG A 68 14.57 -17.39 4.64
C ARG A 68 13.89 -18.10 3.47
N GLY A 69 14.67 -18.45 2.45
CA GLY A 69 14.21 -19.32 1.36
C GLY A 69 13.17 -18.72 0.42
N SER A 70 13.18 -17.39 0.21
CA SER A 70 12.21 -16.72 -0.65
C SER A 70 12.28 -17.22 -2.09
N CYS A 71 11.14 -17.60 -2.67
CA CYS A 71 11.01 -17.98 -4.08
C CYS A 71 11.02 -16.79 -5.06
N LEU A 72 11.55 -15.65 -4.62
CA LEU A 72 11.57 -14.40 -5.33
C LEU A 72 12.78 -14.31 -6.25
N ALA A 73 12.57 -13.77 -7.46
CA ALA A 73 13.61 -13.46 -8.42
C ALA A 73 14.09 -12.00 -8.35
N SER A 74 13.56 -11.22 -7.40
CA SER A 74 13.87 -9.79 -7.23
C SER A 74 13.92 -9.41 -5.75
N ASN A 75 14.38 -8.19 -5.45
CA ASN A 75 14.37 -7.63 -4.09
C ASN A 75 13.00 -7.03 -3.70
N HIS A 76 12.05 -6.99 -4.64
CA HIS A 76 10.69 -6.55 -4.31
C HIS A 76 9.98 -7.60 -3.46
N ARG A 77 9.01 -7.16 -2.68
CA ARG A 77 8.28 -7.98 -1.72
C ARG A 77 6.83 -8.13 -2.15
N LEU A 78 6.15 -9.15 -1.63
CA LEU A 78 4.69 -9.23 -1.69
C LEU A 78 4.11 -8.07 -0.87
N VAL A 79 3.23 -7.27 -1.48
CA VAL A 79 2.64 -6.08 -0.85
C VAL A 79 1.13 -6.08 -1.04
N ALA A 80 0.38 -5.85 0.03
CA ALA A 80 -1.03 -5.50 -0.05
C ALA A 80 -1.18 -3.98 -0.30
N LEU A 81 -1.99 -3.60 -1.27
CA LEU A 81 -2.24 -2.19 -1.60
C LEU A 81 -3.32 -1.62 -0.69
N VAL A 82 -2.99 -1.48 0.59
CA VAL A 82 -3.86 -0.94 1.64
C VAL A 82 -3.12 0.11 2.49
N PRO A 83 -3.84 1.05 3.12
CA PRO A 83 -3.31 1.86 4.20
C PRO A 83 -2.73 1.00 5.34
N GLU A 84 -1.86 1.60 6.15
CA GLU A 84 -1.35 0.98 7.39
C GLU A 84 -2.35 1.03 8.55
N GLU A 85 -3.60 1.42 8.28
CA GLU A 85 -4.69 1.40 9.24
C GLU A 85 -5.06 -0.03 9.63
N ASN A 86 -5.60 -0.21 10.83
CA ASN A 86 -5.93 -1.55 11.33
C ASN A 86 -7.07 -2.21 10.54
N ILE A 87 -8.06 -1.44 10.08
CA ILE A 87 -9.25 -1.94 9.37
C ILE A 87 -9.53 -1.01 8.21
N ASN A 88 -9.56 -1.57 6.99
CA ASN A 88 -9.85 -0.83 5.78
C ASN A 88 -11.33 -1.01 5.40
N LEU A 89 -11.99 0.05 4.94
CA LEU A 89 -13.43 0.03 4.69
C LEU A 89 -13.77 -0.30 3.24
N THR A 90 -14.91 -0.95 3.07
CA THR A 90 -15.56 -1.13 1.77
C THR A 90 -17.06 -0.85 1.85
N ALA A 91 -17.67 -0.36 0.78
CA ALA A 91 -19.12 -0.28 0.63
C ALA A 91 -19.70 -1.51 -0.08
N SER A 92 -18.88 -2.19 -0.89
CA SER A 92 -19.27 -3.37 -1.65
C SER A 92 -19.54 -4.58 -0.75
N ASN A 93 -20.54 -5.38 -1.11
CA ASN A 93 -20.72 -6.73 -0.55
C ASN A 93 -19.67 -7.72 -1.10
N SER A 94 -19.12 -7.44 -2.29
CA SER A 94 -18.13 -8.22 -3.02
C SER A 94 -16.97 -7.30 -3.42
N PRO A 95 -16.08 -6.94 -2.48
CA PRO A 95 -14.97 -6.04 -2.78
C PRO A 95 -13.90 -6.69 -3.67
N LYS A 96 -13.17 -5.84 -4.40
CA LYS A 96 -11.88 -6.17 -5.01
C LYS A 96 -10.75 -5.79 -4.03
N LEU A 97 -9.81 -6.70 -3.80
CA LEU A 97 -8.58 -6.45 -3.05
C LEU A 97 -7.39 -6.48 -3.99
N PHE A 98 -6.42 -5.60 -3.78
CA PHE A 98 -5.28 -5.42 -4.68
C PHE A 98 -3.96 -5.73 -4.00
N PHE A 99 -3.08 -6.43 -4.71
CA PHE A 99 -1.80 -6.89 -4.22
C PHE A 99 -0.74 -6.74 -5.30
N TYR A 100 0.46 -6.31 -4.94
CA TYR A 100 1.62 -6.40 -5.81
C TYR A 100 2.31 -7.74 -5.60
N ILE A 101 2.43 -8.50 -6.69
CA ILE A 101 3.11 -9.78 -6.76
C ILE A 101 4.51 -9.54 -7.33
N PRO A 102 5.58 -9.81 -6.57
CA PRO A 102 6.95 -9.71 -7.08
C PRO A 102 7.25 -10.83 -8.07
N ALA A 103 8.24 -10.62 -8.92
CA ALA A 103 8.73 -11.65 -9.83
C ALA A 103 9.28 -12.85 -9.04
N THR A 104 8.98 -14.06 -9.51
CA THR A 104 9.37 -15.32 -8.88
C THR A 104 10.28 -16.14 -9.78
N THR A 105 11.03 -17.08 -9.20
CA THR A 105 11.95 -17.95 -9.98
C THR A 105 11.22 -19.05 -10.74
N ASN A 106 10.02 -19.44 -10.28
CA ASN A 106 9.15 -20.44 -10.90
C ASN A 106 7.70 -19.99 -10.79
N PRO A 107 6.75 -20.58 -11.55
CA PRO A 107 5.33 -20.39 -11.27
C PRO A 107 5.00 -20.89 -9.85
N HIS A 108 4.15 -20.15 -9.15
CA HIS A 108 3.70 -20.48 -7.80
C HIS A 108 2.19 -20.34 -7.69
N GLN A 109 1.64 -20.79 -6.56
CA GLN A 109 0.24 -20.58 -6.23
C GLN A 109 0.13 -19.55 -5.12
N ILE A 110 -0.85 -18.68 -5.22
CA ILE A 110 -1.29 -17.80 -4.16
C ILE A 110 -2.57 -18.38 -3.56
N GLU A 111 -2.61 -18.43 -2.24
CA GLU A 111 -3.80 -18.77 -1.45
C GLU A 111 -4.35 -17.48 -0.84
N PHE A 112 -5.63 -17.20 -1.09
CA PHE A 112 -6.35 -16.12 -0.43
C PHE A 112 -7.38 -16.72 0.53
N VAL A 113 -7.33 -16.29 1.79
CA VAL A 113 -8.23 -16.74 2.85
C VAL A 113 -8.91 -15.53 3.46
N LEU A 114 -10.22 -15.63 3.65
CA LEU A 114 -11.03 -14.66 4.38
C LEU A 114 -11.69 -15.36 5.56
N ARG A 115 -11.56 -14.79 6.75
CA ARG A 115 -12.19 -15.25 7.98
C ARG A 115 -13.04 -14.15 8.59
N ASN A 116 -14.09 -14.52 9.32
CA ASN A 116 -14.89 -13.56 10.07
C ASN A 116 -14.26 -13.23 11.43
N GLN A 117 -14.90 -12.36 12.20
CA GLN A 117 -14.45 -11.96 13.54
C GLN A 117 -14.38 -13.09 14.59
N ASN A 118 -15.01 -14.24 14.32
CA ASN A 118 -14.94 -15.45 15.16
C ASN A 118 -13.82 -16.41 14.69
N ASP A 119 -12.99 -15.98 13.74
CA ASP A 119 -11.96 -16.78 13.06
C ASP A 119 -12.51 -17.96 12.24
N GLU A 120 -13.80 -17.90 11.86
CA GLU A 120 -14.43 -18.92 11.00
C GLU A 120 -14.11 -18.63 9.53
N LEU A 121 -13.80 -19.68 8.76
CA LEU A 121 -13.54 -19.57 7.33
C LEU A 121 -14.78 -19.09 6.58
N VAL A 122 -14.66 -17.98 5.85
CA VAL A 122 -15.72 -17.39 5.03
C VAL A 122 -15.48 -17.65 3.55
N TYR A 123 -14.23 -17.55 3.11
CA TYR A 123 -13.85 -17.78 1.71
C TYR A 123 -12.40 -18.22 1.61
N GLU A 124 -12.12 -19.15 0.70
CA GLU A 124 -10.78 -19.60 0.33
C GLU A 124 -10.71 -19.76 -1.19
N THR A 125 -9.62 -19.32 -1.79
CA THR A 125 -9.36 -19.57 -3.21
C THR A 125 -7.87 -19.67 -3.50
N PHE A 126 -7.55 -20.41 -4.55
CA PHE A 126 -6.19 -20.59 -5.05
C PHE A 126 -6.07 -20.01 -6.44
N ILE A 127 -4.98 -19.26 -6.63
CA ILE A 127 -4.67 -18.49 -7.82
C ILE A 127 -3.29 -18.92 -8.30
N ASP A 128 -3.21 -19.47 -9.51
CA ASP A 128 -1.91 -19.77 -10.12
C ASP A 128 -1.31 -18.47 -10.68
N ILE A 129 -0.09 -18.16 -10.24
CA ILE A 129 0.67 -17.01 -10.73
C ILE A 129 1.83 -17.46 -11.61
N SER A 130 2.04 -16.68 -12.68
CA SER A 130 3.23 -16.80 -13.51
C SER A 130 4.47 -16.23 -12.79
N GLN A 131 5.62 -16.25 -13.47
CA GLN A 131 6.86 -15.68 -12.95
C GLN A 131 6.92 -14.15 -13.02
N GLN A 132 5.97 -13.50 -13.71
CA GLN A 132 5.98 -12.06 -13.96
C GLN A 132 5.50 -11.27 -12.74
N SER A 133 6.14 -10.12 -12.49
CA SER A 133 5.69 -9.16 -11.49
C SER A 133 4.50 -8.33 -11.98
N GLY A 134 3.68 -7.88 -11.04
CA GLY A 134 2.61 -6.93 -11.33
C GLY A 134 1.57 -6.86 -10.22
N ILE A 135 0.60 -5.98 -10.41
CA ILE A 135 -0.52 -5.79 -9.50
C ILE A 135 -1.65 -6.72 -9.91
N VAL A 136 -2.08 -7.57 -8.99
CA VAL A 136 -3.22 -8.46 -9.17
C VAL A 136 -4.39 -7.98 -8.32
N SER A 137 -5.60 -8.24 -8.81
CA SER A 137 -6.82 -8.04 -8.04
C SER A 137 -7.47 -9.38 -7.72
N ILE A 138 -7.97 -9.51 -6.50
CA ILE A 138 -8.79 -10.63 -6.05
C ILE A 138 -10.20 -10.10 -5.85
N ASN A 139 -11.12 -10.60 -6.66
CA ASN A 139 -12.54 -10.28 -6.56
C ASN A 139 -13.23 -11.35 -5.71
N LEU A 140 -13.83 -10.95 -4.59
CA LEU A 140 -14.68 -11.89 -3.85
C LEU A 140 -15.91 -12.24 -4.70
N PRO A 141 -16.22 -13.53 -4.92
CA PRO A 141 -17.22 -13.93 -5.91
C PRO A 141 -18.63 -13.76 -5.38
N ASN A 142 -19.53 -13.18 -6.16
CA ASN A 142 -20.96 -13.22 -5.83
C ASN A 142 -21.53 -14.60 -6.24
N SER A 143 -21.38 -15.61 -5.38
CA SER A 143 -21.72 -17.01 -5.69
C SER A 143 -22.38 -17.70 -4.50
N ALA A 144 -22.99 -18.87 -4.73
CA ALA A 144 -23.69 -19.62 -3.68
C ALA A 144 -22.80 -19.97 -2.45
N ASN A 145 -21.48 -20.01 -2.63
CA ASN A 145 -20.53 -20.34 -1.57
C ASN A 145 -19.99 -19.10 -0.82
N PHE A 146 -20.40 -17.87 -1.20
CA PHE A 146 -20.04 -16.63 -0.51
C PHE A 146 -21.20 -15.63 -0.58
N ASN A 147 -21.84 -15.38 0.56
CA ASN A 147 -23.03 -14.51 0.66
C ASN A 147 -22.72 -13.00 0.68
N GLY A 148 -21.47 -12.61 0.40
CA GLY A 148 -21.01 -11.23 0.56
C GLY A 148 -20.57 -10.92 1.99
N LEU A 149 -19.86 -9.81 2.15
CA LEU A 149 -19.55 -9.26 3.47
C LEU A 149 -20.80 -8.67 4.11
N GLU A 150 -21.02 -8.96 5.38
CA GLU A 150 -22.07 -8.35 6.18
C GLU A 150 -21.69 -6.93 6.58
N VAL A 151 -22.69 -6.05 6.61
CA VAL A 151 -22.51 -4.66 7.03
C VAL A 151 -22.09 -4.64 8.50
N ASN A 152 -21.08 -3.83 8.80
CA ASN A 152 -20.53 -3.62 10.13
C ASN A 152 -19.79 -4.82 10.76
N GLN A 153 -19.54 -5.88 10.00
CA GLN A 153 -18.73 -7.00 10.45
C GLN A 153 -17.27 -6.87 9.98
N ASN A 154 -16.34 -7.19 10.88
CA ASN A 154 -14.91 -7.25 10.56
C ASN A 154 -14.56 -8.62 10.01
N TYR A 155 -13.72 -8.63 8.97
CA TYR A 155 -13.15 -9.85 8.39
C TYR A 155 -11.63 -9.72 8.32
N HIS A 156 -10.94 -10.81 8.62
CA HIS A 156 -9.49 -10.90 8.50
C HIS A 156 -9.14 -11.63 7.21
N TRP A 157 -8.41 -10.99 6.32
CA TRP A 157 -7.92 -11.61 5.10
C TRP A 157 -6.43 -11.91 5.19
N TYR A 158 -6.02 -12.99 4.53
CA TYR A 158 -4.64 -13.40 4.34
C TYR A 158 -4.40 -13.66 2.86
N LEU A 159 -3.22 -13.28 2.39
CA LEU A 159 -2.71 -13.66 1.08
C LEU A 159 -1.35 -14.31 1.27
N SER A 160 -1.26 -15.59 0.92
CA SER A 160 -0.06 -16.40 1.08
C SER A 160 0.48 -16.80 -0.29
N MET A 161 1.71 -16.41 -0.61
CA MET A 161 2.43 -16.96 -1.74
C MET A 161 3.12 -18.27 -1.32
N ILE A 162 2.70 -19.38 -1.91
CA ILE A 162 3.18 -20.72 -1.58
C ILE A 162 4.49 -20.99 -2.32
N CYS A 163 5.61 -20.73 -1.64
CA CYS A 163 6.95 -20.96 -2.20
C CYS A 163 7.32 -22.45 -2.25
N ASP A 164 6.97 -23.21 -1.20
CA ASP A 164 7.19 -24.66 -1.09
C ASP A 164 5.94 -25.30 -0.46
N PRO A 165 5.11 -26.01 -1.24
CA PRO A 165 3.90 -26.65 -0.72
C PRO A 165 4.15 -27.64 0.42
N MET A 166 5.35 -28.21 0.52
CA MET A 166 5.74 -29.11 1.62
C MET A 166 6.24 -28.37 2.86
N ARG A 167 6.54 -27.07 2.75
CA ARG A 167 7.06 -26.22 3.82
C ARG A 167 6.36 -24.85 3.83
N ARG A 168 5.04 -24.87 4.06
CA ARG A 168 4.17 -23.68 4.17
C ARG A 168 4.63 -22.64 5.19
N SER A 169 5.48 -23.01 6.15
CA SER A 169 6.12 -22.06 7.08
C SER A 169 7.05 -21.05 6.41
N HIS A 170 7.40 -21.24 5.14
CA HIS A 170 8.22 -20.34 4.34
C HIS A 170 7.40 -19.45 3.40
N ASP A 171 6.07 -19.52 3.45
CA ASP A 171 5.21 -18.69 2.62
C ASP A 171 5.45 -17.21 2.91
N LEU A 172 5.34 -16.40 1.86
CA LEU A 172 5.29 -14.97 2.00
C LEU A 172 3.84 -14.59 2.26
N VAL A 173 3.58 -14.01 3.42
CA VAL A 173 2.22 -13.71 3.87
C VAL A 173 2.04 -12.22 4.08
N VAL A 174 0.97 -11.67 3.50
CA VAL A 174 0.42 -10.36 3.86
C VAL A 174 -1.00 -10.57 4.41
N GLU A 175 -1.38 -9.75 5.38
CA GLU A 175 -2.66 -9.85 6.07
C GLU A 175 -3.21 -8.47 6.43
N GLY A 176 -4.51 -8.38 6.63
CA GLY A 176 -5.16 -7.17 7.08
C GLY A 176 -6.66 -7.33 7.23
N TRP A 177 -7.33 -6.30 7.74
CA TRP A 177 -8.75 -6.36 8.04
C TRP A 177 -9.55 -5.53 7.05
N ILE A 178 -10.74 -6.04 6.74
CA ILE A 178 -11.74 -5.36 5.94
C ILE A 178 -13.08 -5.32 6.70
N ARG A 179 -13.79 -4.20 6.61
CA ARG A 179 -15.14 -4.05 7.14
C ARG A 179 -16.04 -3.42 6.11
N ARG A 180 -17.21 -4.02 5.90
CA ARG A 180 -18.24 -3.42 5.04
C ARG A 180 -19.01 -2.35 5.82
N VAL A 181 -19.24 -1.21 5.18
CA VAL A 181 -20.08 -0.11 5.69
C VAL A 181 -21.27 0.12 4.77
N GLU A 182 -22.37 0.60 5.34
CA GLU A 182 -23.55 1.00 4.57
C GLU A 182 -23.36 2.44 4.07
N LEU A 183 -23.53 2.66 2.76
CA LEU A 183 -23.56 4.01 2.21
C LEU A 183 -24.93 4.65 2.41
N GLU A 184 -24.94 5.95 2.72
CA GLU A 184 -26.15 6.75 2.69
C GLU A 184 -26.79 6.74 1.30
N THR A 185 -28.13 6.69 1.24
CA THR A 185 -28.88 6.63 -0.03
C THR A 185 -28.52 7.77 -0.98
N ALA A 186 -28.38 8.99 -0.46
CA ALA A 186 -27.99 10.15 -1.27
C ALA A 186 -26.58 10.00 -1.88
N LEU A 187 -25.67 9.32 -1.18
CA LEU A 187 -24.32 9.05 -1.68
C LEU A 187 -24.34 7.99 -2.78
N LYS A 188 -25.12 6.91 -2.59
CA LYS A 188 -25.33 5.88 -3.63
C LYS A 188 -25.87 6.49 -4.92
N GLN A 189 -26.84 7.39 -4.83
CA GLN A 189 -27.40 8.09 -5.98
C GLN A 189 -26.35 8.92 -6.71
N LYS A 190 -25.58 9.74 -5.97
CA LYS A 190 -24.49 10.54 -6.56
C LYS A 190 -23.46 9.69 -7.30
N LEU A 191 -23.12 8.52 -6.76
CA LEU A 191 -22.13 7.62 -7.36
C LEU A 191 -22.58 7.05 -8.71
N GLN A 192 -23.89 6.92 -8.96
CA GLN A 192 -24.42 6.43 -10.23
C GLN A 192 -24.14 7.38 -11.40
N ASP A 193 -24.05 8.68 -11.13
CA ASP A 193 -23.80 9.72 -12.13
C ASP A 193 -22.30 9.97 -12.37
N PHE A 194 -21.43 9.39 -11.53
CA PHE A 194 -20.00 9.66 -11.54
C PHE A 194 -19.25 8.68 -12.43
N ASN A 195 -18.24 9.18 -13.15
CA ASN A 195 -17.23 8.32 -13.77
C ASN A 195 -16.31 7.71 -12.70
N HIS A 196 -15.50 6.73 -13.08
CA HIS A 196 -14.66 5.98 -12.16
C HIS A 196 -13.69 6.86 -11.35
N ILE A 197 -13.11 7.91 -11.97
CA ILE A 197 -12.25 8.87 -11.26
C ILE A 197 -13.00 9.60 -10.14
N LYS A 198 -14.17 10.18 -10.43
CA LYS A 198 -14.97 10.87 -9.41
C LYS A 198 -15.52 9.92 -8.34
N GLN A 199 -15.83 8.67 -8.70
CA GLN A 199 -16.19 7.64 -7.73
C GLN A 199 -15.00 7.37 -6.79
N ALA A 200 -13.80 7.19 -7.33
CA ALA A 200 -12.59 6.96 -6.55
C ALA A 200 -12.29 8.11 -5.59
N GLU A 201 -12.35 9.36 -6.07
CA GLU A 201 -12.18 10.56 -5.24
C GLU A 201 -13.17 10.58 -4.07
N LEU A 202 -14.45 10.34 -4.34
CA LEU A 202 -15.50 10.39 -3.34
C LEU A 202 -15.37 9.27 -2.30
N TYR A 203 -15.07 8.04 -2.74
CA TYR A 203 -14.81 6.92 -1.83
C TYR A 203 -13.59 7.20 -0.95
N HIS A 204 -12.51 7.73 -1.52
CA HIS A 204 -11.30 8.08 -0.79
C HIS A 204 -11.57 9.15 0.28
N GLN A 205 -12.31 10.21 -0.07
CA GLN A 205 -12.73 11.26 0.88
C GLN A 205 -13.57 10.70 2.04
N LYS A 206 -14.26 9.58 1.84
CA LYS A 206 -15.06 8.89 2.86
C LYS A 206 -14.29 7.79 3.61
N GLY A 207 -13.00 7.58 3.30
CA GLY A 207 -12.19 6.52 3.90
C GLY A 207 -12.55 5.11 3.42
N ILE A 208 -13.29 4.98 2.32
CA ILE A 208 -13.75 3.70 1.75
C ILE A 208 -12.70 3.20 0.76
N TRP A 209 -11.57 2.75 1.31
CA TRP A 209 -10.35 2.50 0.55
C TRP A 209 -10.51 1.48 -0.59
N HIS A 210 -11.14 0.34 -0.32
CA HIS A 210 -11.22 -0.74 -1.31
C HIS A 210 -12.00 -0.32 -2.55
N ASP A 211 -13.12 0.39 -2.37
CA ASP A 211 -13.94 0.90 -3.45
C ASP A 211 -13.25 2.06 -4.19
N ALA A 212 -12.49 2.90 -3.47
CA ALA A 212 -11.68 3.95 -4.09
C ALA A 212 -10.62 3.38 -5.04
N LEU A 213 -9.86 2.40 -4.56
CA LEU A 213 -8.81 1.76 -5.34
C LEU A 213 -9.40 0.95 -6.50
N ALA A 214 -10.50 0.24 -6.27
CA ALA A 214 -11.19 -0.52 -7.32
C ALA A 214 -11.72 0.37 -8.45
N ALA A 215 -12.35 1.51 -8.13
CA ALA A 215 -12.81 2.46 -9.13
C ALA A 215 -11.61 3.06 -9.90
N SER A 216 -10.53 3.43 -9.20
CA SER A 216 -9.34 3.98 -9.85
C SER A 216 -8.62 2.97 -10.75
N ALA A 217 -8.69 1.67 -10.44
CA ALA A 217 -8.08 0.60 -11.23
C ALA A 217 -8.73 0.38 -12.60
N GLU A 218 -9.94 0.90 -12.83
CA GLU A 218 -10.58 0.91 -14.16
C GLU A 218 -9.86 1.88 -15.12
N GLU A 219 -9.11 2.85 -14.58
CA GLU A 219 -8.26 3.79 -15.33
C GLU A 219 -6.85 3.86 -14.69
N PRO A 220 -6.02 2.79 -14.77
CA PRO A 220 -4.78 2.68 -14.00
C PRO A 220 -3.69 3.68 -14.41
N ASN A 221 -3.80 4.28 -15.59
CA ASN A 221 -2.89 5.33 -16.05
C ASN A 221 -3.33 6.74 -15.61
N SER A 222 -4.41 6.86 -14.84
CA SER A 222 -4.90 8.14 -14.32
C SER A 222 -4.01 8.67 -13.18
N SER A 223 -4.04 9.98 -12.96
CA SER A 223 -3.39 10.58 -11.79
C SER A 223 -3.99 10.05 -10.48
N GLN A 224 -5.30 9.77 -10.46
CA GLN A 224 -6.01 9.25 -9.30
C GLN A 224 -5.40 7.94 -8.78
N TRP A 225 -4.99 7.03 -9.66
CA TRP A 225 -4.36 5.76 -9.28
C TRP A 225 -3.02 6.02 -8.58
N SER A 226 -2.20 6.88 -9.18
CA SER A 226 -0.89 7.25 -8.64
C SER A 226 -1.02 8.02 -7.32
N GLU A 227 -1.99 8.92 -7.22
CA GLU A 227 -2.27 9.72 -6.01
C GLU A 227 -2.74 8.83 -4.84
N LEU A 228 -3.62 7.86 -5.10
CA LEU A 228 -4.04 6.90 -4.06
C LEU A 228 -2.85 6.11 -3.54
N LEU A 229 -2.04 5.52 -4.42
CA LEU A 229 -0.87 4.73 -3.98
C LEU A 229 0.17 5.58 -3.25
N ASN A 230 0.42 6.81 -3.73
CA ASN A 230 1.27 7.78 -3.04
C ASN A 230 0.74 8.13 -1.65
N SER A 231 -0.58 8.26 -1.47
CA SER A 231 -1.18 8.58 -0.16
C SER A 231 -0.88 7.54 0.94
N ILE A 232 -0.54 6.31 0.54
CA ILE A 232 -0.17 5.21 1.43
C ILE A 232 1.31 4.82 1.35
N GLY A 233 2.14 5.64 0.69
CA GLY A 233 3.58 5.41 0.55
C GLY A 233 3.95 4.23 -0.36
N LEU A 234 3.12 3.97 -1.38
CA LEU A 234 3.33 2.94 -2.41
C LEU A 234 3.47 3.55 -3.82
N GLU A 235 3.96 4.78 -3.91
CA GLU A 235 4.16 5.52 -5.17
C GLU A 235 5.01 4.74 -6.19
N ASP A 236 6.02 3.99 -5.73
CA ASP A 236 6.89 3.17 -6.58
C ASP A 236 6.12 2.06 -7.32
N LEU A 237 4.97 1.64 -6.80
CA LEU A 237 4.13 0.60 -7.41
C LEU A 237 3.12 1.16 -8.42
N ALA A 238 2.96 2.48 -8.52
CA ALA A 238 1.92 3.07 -9.37
C ALA A 238 2.09 2.78 -10.86
N GLN A 239 3.31 2.49 -11.30
CA GLN A 239 3.65 2.17 -12.69
C GLN A 239 3.76 0.67 -12.97
N GLU A 240 3.57 -0.18 -11.96
CA GLU A 240 3.58 -1.64 -12.14
C GLU A 240 2.33 -2.07 -12.93
N PRO A 241 2.45 -3.08 -13.81
CA PRO A 241 1.34 -3.49 -14.67
C PRO A 241 0.22 -4.11 -13.85
N LEU A 242 -1.03 -3.72 -14.12
CA LEU A 242 -2.21 -4.42 -13.61
C LEU A 242 -2.45 -5.69 -14.44
N ILE A 243 -2.33 -6.85 -13.81
CA ILE A 243 -2.55 -8.16 -14.42
C ILE A 243 -4.05 -8.49 -14.31
N GLN A 244 -4.73 -8.58 -15.44
CA GLN A 244 -6.15 -8.91 -15.50
C GLN A 244 -6.43 -10.35 -15.04
N SER A 245 -7.57 -10.54 -14.36
CA SER A 245 -8.03 -11.80 -13.79
C SER A 245 -8.15 -12.95 -14.80
N ASP A 246 -8.42 -12.64 -16.07
CA ASP A 246 -8.65 -13.66 -17.11
C ASP A 246 -7.35 -14.39 -17.49
N ARG A 247 -6.20 -13.85 -17.07
CA ARG A 247 -4.89 -14.46 -17.21
C ARG A 247 -4.49 -15.27 -15.99
N ILE A 248 -5.38 -15.39 -15.00
CA ILE A 248 -5.17 -16.05 -13.74
C ILE A 248 -6.06 -17.29 -13.67
N SER A 249 -5.46 -18.47 -13.59
CA SER A 249 -6.22 -19.70 -13.39
C SER A 249 -6.62 -19.80 -11.91
N THR A 250 -7.93 -19.88 -11.66
CA THR A 250 -8.48 -20.11 -10.33
C THR A 250 -8.86 -21.57 -10.19
N SER A 251 -8.43 -22.20 -9.10
CA SER A 251 -8.91 -23.53 -8.73
C SER A 251 -9.68 -23.44 -7.42
N ALA A 252 -10.95 -23.81 -7.45
CA ALA A 252 -11.73 -24.04 -6.24
C ALA A 252 -11.43 -25.46 -5.75
N ARG A 253 -11.19 -25.61 -4.44
CA ARG A 253 -11.04 -26.92 -3.82
C ARG A 253 -12.38 -27.68 -3.97
N GLN A 254 -12.35 -28.80 -4.70
CA GLN A 254 -13.47 -29.76 -4.76
C GLN A 254 -13.61 -30.50 -3.44
#